data_AF-A0A0D1Z2W5-F1
#
_entry.id   AF-A0A0D1Z2W5-F1
#
_cell.length_a   1.000
_cell.length_b   1.000
_cell.length_c   1.000
_cell.angle_alpha   90.00
_cell.angle_beta   90.00
_cell.angle_gamma   90.00
#
_symmetry.space_group_name_H-M   'P 1'
#
loop_
_entity.id
_entity.type
_entity.pdbx_description
1 polymer ?
#
loop_
_entity_poly.entity_id
_entity_poly.type
_entity_poly.pdbx_seq_one_letter_code
_entity_poly.pdbx_strand_id
1 'polypeptide(L)'
;MVYYFKSTAVEPPAFIYVGKDKVESMWQMRLGELEAASDIGLADEDLIKFGWDEDVCAHVYVRLRQGETWTTIPAGLLEDCAQLTKANSIEGNKKDNVTIIYTPWSNLRKDASMATGQVSFHDPKMVKKVHVKERQNAIVNRLNKTRVEKFPDLREEREADQREKRKAERLEREKVKAADRAEKKRREDLRYQKDHAYDDLFREENMVSNQDRDANFYEDDFM
;
A
#
# COMPACT_ATOMS: atom_id res chain seq x y z
N MET A 1 18.55 9.42 11.04
CA MET A 1 19.08 10.19 9.91
C MET A 1 18.93 9.39 8.63
N VAL A 2 17.85 9.65 7.91
CA VAL A 2 17.54 8.94 6.66
C VAL A 2 17.96 9.80 5.49
N TYR A 3 18.68 9.20 4.53
CA TYR A 3 18.99 9.83 3.26
C TYR A 3 17.90 9.53 2.25
N TYR A 4 17.35 10.57 1.65
CA TYR A 4 16.36 10.50 0.58
C TYR A 4 17.06 10.76 -0.74
N PHE A 5 16.86 9.90 -1.72
CA PHE A 5 17.37 10.06 -3.07
C PHE A 5 16.20 10.05 -4.06
N LYS A 6 16.33 10.83 -5.13
CA LYS A 6 15.38 10.86 -6.24
C LYS A 6 16.07 10.27 -7.47
N SER A 7 15.58 9.12 -7.95
CA SER A 7 16.07 8.52 -9.20
C SER A 7 15.31 9.10 -10.39
N THR A 8 16.06 9.61 -11.36
CA THR A 8 15.56 10.08 -12.66
C THR A 8 15.64 9.00 -13.74
N ALA A 9 15.98 7.76 -13.39
CA ALA A 9 16.02 6.64 -14.33
C ALA A 9 14.62 6.20 -14.81
N VAL A 10 13.57 6.66 -14.12
CA VAL A 10 12.17 6.37 -14.43
C VAL A 10 11.36 7.66 -14.39
N GLU A 11 10.34 7.74 -15.25
CA GLU A 11 9.35 8.80 -15.25
C GLU A 11 7.99 8.19 -14.85
N PRO A 12 7.28 8.73 -13.84
CA PRO A 12 7.71 9.75 -12.88
C PRO A 12 8.92 9.30 -12.01
N PRO A 13 9.69 10.24 -11.43
CA PRO A 13 10.85 9.92 -10.60
C PRO A 13 10.52 9.04 -9.40
N ALA A 14 11.36 8.05 -9.12
CA ALA A 14 11.20 7.17 -7.96
C ALA A 14 11.93 7.71 -6.72
N PHE A 15 11.37 7.41 -5.56
CA PHE A 15 11.93 7.79 -4.26
C PHE A 15 12.65 6.59 -3.62
N ILE A 16 13.91 6.82 -3.27
CA ILE A 16 14.80 5.83 -2.67
C ILE A 16 15.21 6.34 -1.29
N TYR A 17 15.28 5.46 -0.30
CA TYR A 17 15.59 5.77 1.10
C TYR A 17 16.74 4.88 1.56
N VAL A 18 17.69 5.47 2.26
CA VAL A 18 18.85 4.75 2.81
C VAL A 18 19.05 5.19 4.26
N GLY A 19 19.10 4.23 5.18
CA GLY A 19 19.47 4.51 6.58
C GLY A 19 20.96 4.82 6.69
N LYS A 20 21.33 5.84 7.49
CA LYS A 20 22.75 6.19 7.69
C LYS A 20 23.51 5.10 8.43
N ASP A 21 22.87 4.49 9.43
CA ASP A 21 23.50 3.52 10.33
C ASP A 21 22.66 2.25 10.53
N LYS A 22 23.35 1.20 11.01
CA LYS A 22 22.82 -0.14 11.31
C LYS A 22 21.57 -0.12 12.20
N VAL A 23 21.56 0.81 13.16
CA VAL A 23 20.48 1.05 14.11
C VAL A 23 19.24 1.58 13.42
N GLU A 24 19.40 2.50 12.47
CA GLU A 24 18.28 3.14 11.78
C GLU A 24 17.67 2.24 10.71
N SER A 25 18.52 1.43 10.07
CA SER A 25 18.06 0.34 9.18
C SER A 25 17.20 -0.66 9.95
N MET A 26 17.60 -1.01 11.18
CA MET A 26 16.82 -1.90 12.06
C MET A 26 15.49 -1.27 12.50
N TRP A 27 15.48 0.02 12.86
CA TRP A 27 14.24 0.74 13.18
C TRP A 27 13.28 0.80 11.99
N GLN A 28 13.79 1.04 10.78
CA GLN A 28 13.00 0.89 9.57
C GLN A 28 12.46 -0.53 9.48
N MET A 29 13.31 -1.57 9.58
CA MET A 29 12.93 -3.00 9.50
C MET A 29 11.78 -3.38 10.44
N ARG A 30 11.82 -2.88 11.67
CA ARG A 30 10.77 -3.11 12.65
C ARG A 30 9.49 -2.33 12.35
N LEU A 31 9.61 -1.12 11.79
CA LEU A 31 8.48 -0.29 11.39
C LEU A 31 7.63 -0.94 10.29
N GLY A 32 8.26 -1.56 9.29
CA GLY A 32 7.53 -2.30 8.27
C GLY A 32 7.13 -3.73 8.69
N GLU A 33 7.83 -4.37 9.64
CA GLU A 33 7.35 -5.65 10.23
C GLU A 33 6.02 -5.46 10.99
N LEU A 34 5.86 -4.31 11.66
CA LEU A 34 4.59 -3.87 12.25
C LEU A 34 3.50 -3.50 11.20
N GLU A 35 3.82 -3.42 9.89
CA GLU A 35 2.79 -3.36 8.85
C GLU A 35 2.14 -4.73 8.59
N ALA A 36 2.82 -5.84 8.94
CA ALA A 36 2.35 -7.21 8.72
C ALA A 36 1.72 -7.84 9.98
N ALA A 37 2.15 -7.43 11.18
CA ALA A 37 1.63 -7.96 12.44
C ALA A 37 0.83 -6.90 13.21
N SER A 38 -0.49 -7.05 13.25
CA SER A 38 -1.41 -6.25 14.07
C SER A 38 -1.31 -6.50 15.58
N ASP A 39 -0.40 -7.35 16.05
CA ASP A 39 -0.21 -7.68 17.46
C ASP A 39 1.24 -8.08 17.71
N ILE A 40 2.11 -7.13 18.02
CA ILE A 40 3.20 -7.29 19.00
C ILE A 40 3.40 -5.89 19.60
N GLY A 41 2.73 -5.65 20.73
CA GLY A 41 3.19 -4.64 21.67
C GLY A 41 4.48 -5.16 22.29
N LEU A 42 5.59 -4.44 22.10
CA LEU A 42 6.71 -4.45 23.04
C LEU A 42 7.62 -3.26 22.73
N ALA A 43 7.64 -2.35 23.70
CA ALA A 43 8.69 -1.38 23.94
C ALA A 43 10.07 -2.00 23.74
N ASP A 44 11.03 -1.26 23.22
CA ASP A 44 12.45 -1.45 23.54
C ASP A 44 13.24 -0.27 22.96
N GLU A 45 13.40 0.76 23.81
CA GLU A 45 14.34 1.88 23.65
C GLU A 45 15.78 1.46 24.06
N ASP A 46 16.04 0.20 24.43
CA ASP A 46 17.27 -0.19 25.15
C ASP A 46 18.23 -1.17 24.42
N LEU A 47 18.02 -1.51 23.15
CA LEU A 47 18.86 -2.52 22.46
C LEU A 47 20.02 -1.97 21.61
N ILE A 48 20.58 -0.80 21.97
CA ILE A 48 21.67 -0.18 21.21
C ILE A 48 22.85 0.10 22.14
N LYS A 49 23.67 -0.92 22.42
CA LYS A 49 24.93 -0.70 23.15
C LYS A 49 26.14 -1.55 22.76
N PHE A 50 26.04 -2.48 21.82
CA PHE A 50 27.22 -3.29 21.45
C PHE A 50 27.35 -3.46 19.94
N GLY A 51 28.31 -2.71 19.40
CA GLY A 51 28.77 -2.78 18.03
C GLY A 51 29.73 -3.94 17.81
N TRP A 52 29.63 -4.56 16.65
CA TRP A 52 30.63 -5.45 16.07
C TRP A 52 30.83 -5.03 14.61
N ASP A 53 32.10 -4.90 14.23
CA ASP A 53 32.65 -4.17 13.06
C ASP A 53 32.71 -5.00 11.77
N GLU A 54 32.14 -6.20 11.76
CA GLU A 54 32.27 -7.13 10.65
C GLU A 54 30.91 -7.21 9.92
N ASP A 55 30.93 -6.81 8.64
CA ASP A 55 29.84 -6.89 7.64
C ASP A 55 28.69 -5.87 7.76
N VAL A 56 28.98 -4.59 7.48
CA VAL A 56 27.94 -3.57 7.30
C VAL A 56 27.38 -3.62 5.87
N CYS A 57 26.28 -4.36 5.70
CA CYS A 57 25.47 -4.33 4.48
C CYS A 57 24.61 -3.07 4.45
N ALA A 58 24.69 -2.30 3.37
CA ALA A 58 23.83 -1.14 3.17
C ALA A 58 22.43 -1.60 2.74
N HIS A 59 21.41 -1.17 3.47
CA HIS A 59 20.02 -1.41 3.08
C HIS A 59 19.47 -0.20 2.34
N VAL A 60 18.91 -0.45 1.16
CA VAL A 60 18.31 0.57 0.30
C VAL A 60 16.85 0.18 0.08
N TYR A 61 15.95 1.12 0.35
CA TYR A 61 14.51 0.94 0.21
C TYR A 61 13.94 1.79 -0.90
N VAL A 62 12.94 1.27 -1.59
CA VAL A 62 12.22 1.96 -2.66
C VAL A 62 10.76 2.01 -2.29
N ARG A 63 10.15 3.20 -2.31
CA ARG A 63 8.69 3.33 -2.14
C ARG A 63 8.05 3.18 -3.51
N LEU A 64 7.32 2.07 -3.68
CA LEU A 64 6.54 1.79 -4.87
C LEU A 64 5.30 2.69 -4.92
N ARG A 65 4.86 3.03 -6.14
CA ARG A 65 3.60 3.76 -6.32
C ARG A 65 2.40 2.84 -6.11
N GLN A 66 1.24 3.43 -5.85
CA GLN A 66 -0.01 2.67 -5.76
C GLN A 66 -0.26 1.92 -7.07
N GLY A 67 -0.41 0.59 -6.99
CA GLY A 67 -0.61 -0.29 -8.14
C GLY A 67 0.67 -0.91 -8.74
N GLU A 68 1.87 -0.45 -8.36
CA GLU A 68 3.11 -1.09 -8.77
C GLU A 68 3.43 -2.31 -7.90
N THR A 69 3.85 -3.39 -8.53
CA THR A 69 4.29 -4.62 -7.86
C THR A 69 5.81 -4.73 -7.86
N TRP A 70 6.38 -5.36 -6.83
CA TRP A 70 7.83 -5.56 -6.69
C TRP A 70 8.45 -6.37 -7.84
N THR A 71 7.63 -7.12 -8.58
CA THR A 71 8.05 -7.88 -9.76
C THR A 71 8.19 -7.03 -11.02
N THR A 72 7.57 -5.86 -11.06
CA THR A 72 7.42 -5.00 -12.25
C THR A 72 8.28 -3.73 -12.15
N ILE A 73 9.33 -3.75 -11.33
CA ILE A 73 10.23 -2.60 -11.16
C ILE A 73 11.10 -2.46 -12.43
N PRO A 74 11.19 -1.25 -13.02
CA PRO A 74 12.05 -1.01 -14.19
C PRO A 74 13.52 -1.31 -13.91
N ALA A 75 14.20 -1.91 -14.88
CA ALA A 75 15.60 -2.32 -14.75
C ALA A 75 16.55 -1.16 -14.40
N GLY A 76 16.32 0.03 -14.96
CA GLY A 76 17.12 1.22 -14.65
C GLY A 76 17.02 1.67 -13.20
N LEU A 77 15.84 1.53 -12.58
CA LEU A 77 15.66 1.82 -11.15
C LEU A 77 16.35 0.76 -10.28
N LEU A 78 16.29 -0.51 -10.67
CA LEU A 78 16.99 -1.58 -9.98
C LEU A 78 18.51 -1.40 -10.06
N GLU A 79 19.04 -0.97 -11.21
CA GLU A 79 20.46 -0.67 -11.37
C GLU A 79 20.89 0.50 -10.48
N ASP A 80 20.11 1.58 -10.43
CA ASP A 80 20.35 2.70 -9.52
C ASP A 80 20.44 2.27 -8.05
N CYS A 81 19.48 1.45 -7.62
CA CYS A 81 19.45 0.94 -6.25
C CYS A 81 20.65 0.02 -5.98
N ALA A 82 20.97 -0.87 -6.92
CA ALA A 82 22.07 -1.81 -6.80
C ALA A 82 23.42 -1.08 -6.74
N GLN A 83 23.63 -0.07 -7.59
CA GLN A 83 24.84 0.75 -7.57
C GLN A 83 24.97 1.55 -6.27
N LEU A 84 23.86 2.07 -5.74
CA LEU A 84 23.84 2.78 -4.46
C LEU A 84 24.16 1.85 -3.28
N THR A 85 23.57 0.66 -3.25
CA THR A 85 23.87 -0.38 -2.25
C THR A 85 25.34 -0.79 -2.28
N LYS A 86 25.89 -1.01 -3.48
CA LYS A 86 27.30 -1.35 -3.66
C LYS A 86 28.20 -0.23 -3.15
N ALA A 87 27.91 1.02 -3.51
CA ALA A 87 28.72 2.18 -3.12
C ALA A 87 28.71 2.45 -1.61
N ASN A 88 27.60 2.14 -0.92
CA ASN A 88 27.44 2.34 0.51
C ASN A 88 27.85 1.14 1.37
N SER A 89 28.16 -0.01 0.76
CA SER A 89 28.65 -1.19 1.47
C SER A 89 30.16 -1.11 1.71
N ILE A 90 30.61 -1.36 2.93
CA ILE A 90 32.04 -1.30 3.30
C ILE A 90 32.86 -2.34 2.51
N GLU A 91 32.34 -3.56 2.44
CA GLU A 91 32.99 -4.68 1.76
C GLU A 91 32.61 -4.73 0.26
N GLY A 92 31.32 -4.51 -0.04
CA GLY A 92 30.78 -4.58 -1.40
C GLY A 92 31.36 -3.52 -2.35
N ASN A 93 31.74 -2.35 -1.84
CA ASN A 93 32.34 -1.29 -2.65
C ASN A 93 33.72 -1.68 -3.21
N LYS A 94 34.45 -2.58 -2.55
CA LYS A 94 35.81 -3.01 -2.95
C LYS A 94 35.81 -4.24 -3.85
N LYS A 95 34.73 -5.01 -3.87
CA LYS A 95 34.61 -6.26 -4.63
C LYS A 95 33.96 -6.02 -5.99
N ASP A 96 34.48 -6.64 -7.04
CA ASP A 96 33.80 -6.73 -8.33
C ASP A 96 32.84 -7.92 -8.37
N ASN A 97 31.92 -7.92 -9.34
CA ASN A 97 30.97 -9.00 -9.56
C ASN A 97 30.11 -9.33 -8.32
N VAL A 98 29.54 -8.29 -7.71
CA VAL A 98 28.71 -8.42 -6.51
C VAL A 98 27.27 -8.72 -6.92
N THR A 99 26.67 -9.72 -6.29
CA THR A 99 25.24 -10.00 -6.42
C THR A 99 24.47 -9.28 -5.32
N ILE A 100 23.51 -8.46 -5.71
CA ILE A 100 22.63 -7.72 -4.81
C ILE A 100 21.26 -8.38 -4.82
N ILE A 101 20.72 -8.55 -3.62
CA ILE A 101 19.42 -9.18 -3.41
C ILE A 101 18.35 -8.10 -3.31
N TYR A 102 17.24 -8.29 -4.00
CA TYR A 102 16.04 -7.49 -3.79
C TYR A 102 14.84 -8.40 -3.50
N THR A 103 14.09 -8.00 -2.48
CA THR A 103 12.94 -8.73 -1.94
C THR A 103 11.91 -7.70 -1.47
N PRO A 104 10.60 -8.00 -1.56
CA PRO A 104 9.61 -7.19 -0.87
C PRO A 104 9.87 -7.21 0.64
N TRP A 105 9.46 -6.13 1.29
CA TRP A 105 9.62 -5.95 2.72
C TRP A 105 8.97 -7.05 3.55
N SER A 106 7.76 -7.46 3.17
CA SER A 106 6.95 -8.46 3.88
C SER A 106 7.62 -9.83 4.00
N ASN A 107 8.68 -10.08 3.23
CA ASN A 107 9.43 -11.33 3.24
C ASN A 107 10.66 -11.28 4.16
N LEU A 108 10.96 -10.12 4.75
CA LEU A 108 12.11 -9.95 5.62
C LEU A 108 11.79 -10.48 7.03
N ARG A 109 12.66 -11.34 7.55
CA ARG A 109 12.53 -11.90 8.89
C ARG A 109 13.68 -11.44 9.78
N LYS A 110 13.34 -10.97 10.98
CA LYS A 110 14.32 -10.63 12.01
C LYS A 110 13.98 -11.34 13.31
N ASP A 111 14.83 -12.27 13.75
CA ASP A 111 14.71 -12.86 15.08
C ASP A 111 15.51 -12.04 16.11
N ALA A 112 15.04 -12.02 17.36
CA ALA A 112 15.71 -11.30 18.46
C ALA A 112 17.13 -11.81 18.75
N SER A 113 17.43 -13.08 18.40
CA SER A 113 18.76 -13.67 18.51
C SER A 113 19.73 -13.27 17.39
N MET A 114 19.24 -12.66 16.30
CA MET A 114 20.08 -12.30 15.16
C MET A 114 20.86 -11.02 15.43
N ALA A 115 22.16 -11.03 15.15
CA ALA A 115 23.03 -9.87 15.28
C ALA A 115 22.45 -8.67 14.53
N THR A 116 22.68 -7.46 15.02
CA THR A 116 22.24 -6.23 14.34
C THR A 116 22.64 -6.30 12.86
N GLY A 117 21.82 -5.81 11.93
CA GLY A 117 22.11 -5.83 10.49
C GLY A 117 21.99 -7.20 9.79
N GLN A 118 22.00 -8.31 10.53
CA GLN A 118 21.67 -9.63 9.98
C GLN A 118 20.17 -9.75 9.76
N VAL A 119 19.78 -10.16 8.57
CA VAL A 119 18.39 -10.44 8.20
C VAL A 119 18.28 -11.80 7.56
N SER A 120 17.15 -12.46 7.78
CA SER A 120 16.78 -13.69 7.10
C SER A 120 15.55 -13.44 6.23
N PHE A 121 15.14 -14.44 5.46
CA PHE A 121 13.95 -14.39 4.62
C PHE A 121 12.93 -15.42 5.11
N HIS A 122 11.65 -15.08 5.05
CA HIS A 122 10.58 -16.06 5.29
C HIS A 122 10.53 -17.09 4.16
N ASP A 123 10.45 -16.61 2.92
CA ASP A 123 10.39 -17.42 1.71
C ASP A 123 11.58 -17.13 0.78
N PRO A 124 12.45 -18.12 0.52
CA PRO A 124 13.59 -17.96 -0.39
C PRO A 124 13.15 -17.81 -1.85
N LYS A 125 11.90 -18.17 -2.18
CA LYS A 125 11.33 -18.02 -3.53
C LYS A 125 10.96 -16.57 -3.85
N MET A 126 10.68 -15.74 -2.84
CA MET A 126 10.37 -14.32 -2.98
C MET A 126 11.64 -13.45 -2.99
N VAL A 127 12.76 -14.01 -3.45
CA VAL A 127 14.06 -13.36 -3.48
C VAL A 127 14.55 -13.32 -4.92
N LYS A 128 14.86 -12.12 -5.42
CA LYS A 128 15.47 -11.95 -6.74
C LYS A 128 16.86 -11.34 -6.59
N LYS A 129 17.71 -11.60 -7.59
CA LYS A 129 19.12 -11.24 -7.58
C LYS A 129 19.44 -10.36 -8.78
N VAL A 130 20.23 -9.31 -8.56
CA VAL A 130 20.79 -8.43 -9.59
C VAL A 130 22.30 -8.55 -9.53
N HIS A 131 22.91 -8.82 -10.68
CA HIS A 131 24.37 -8.90 -10.78
C HIS A 131 24.95 -7.53 -11.15
N VAL A 132 25.88 -7.04 -10.34
CA VAL A 132 26.60 -5.79 -10.59
C VAL A 132 28.07 -6.10 -10.85
N LYS A 133 28.48 -5.99 -12.11
CA LYS A 133 29.87 -6.24 -12.54
C LYS A 133 30.85 -5.28 -11.86
N GLU A 134 30.64 -3.98 -12.07
CA GLU A 134 31.52 -2.92 -11.56
C GLU A 134 30.69 -1.75 -11.05
N ARG A 135 31.34 -0.90 -10.24
CA ARG A 135 30.73 0.33 -9.73
C ARG A 135 30.68 1.38 -10.82
N GLN A 136 29.49 1.87 -11.13
CA GLN A 136 29.30 2.97 -12.08
C GLN A 136 29.24 4.32 -11.36
N ASN A 137 30.36 5.05 -11.37
CA ASN A 137 30.46 6.35 -10.71
C ASN A 137 29.48 7.41 -11.25
N ALA A 138 29.12 7.34 -12.53
CA ALA A 138 28.16 8.27 -13.13
C ALA A 138 26.78 8.19 -12.46
N ILE A 139 26.29 6.98 -12.18
CA ILE A 139 25.01 6.72 -11.52
C ILE A 139 25.05 7.21 -10.07
N VAL A 140 26.09 6.82 -9.33
CA VAL A 140 26.26 7.22 -7.92
C VAL A 140 26.35 8.73 -7.77
N ASN A 141 27.11 9.41 -8.64
CA ASN A 141 27.23 10.86 -8.62
C ASN A 141 25.91 11.56 -8.99
N ARG A 142 25.13 11.00 -9.91
CA ARG A 142 23.79 11.51 -10.24
C ARG A 142 22.85 11.42 -9.03
N LEU A 143 22.84 10.28 -8.34
CA LEU A 143 22.01 10.08 -7.16
C LEU A 143 22.44 10.98 -6.00
N ASN A 144 23.75 11.12 -5.77
CA ASN A 144 24.26 12.00 -4.70
C ASN A 144 23.88 13.47 -4.89
N LYS A 145 23.65 13.94 -6.13
CA LYS A 145 23.13 15.29 -6.39
C LYS A 145 21.69 15.49 -5.91
N THR A 146 20.90 14.42 -5.82
CA THR A 146 19.51 14.46 -5.35
C THR A 146 19.37 14.03 -3.89
N ARG A 147 20.49 13.84 -3.18
CA ARG A 147 20.52 13.43 -1.78
C ARG A 147 19.97 14.55 -0.90
N VAL A 148 18.92 14.24 -0.15
CA VAL A 148 18.35 15.11 0.88
C VAL A 148 18.44 14.40 2.22
N GLU A 149 19.06 15.06 3.19
CA GLU A 149 19.18 14.55 4.56
C GLU A 149 17.96 15.04 5.34
N LYS A 150 17.21 14.12 5.95
CA LYS A 150 16.11 14.48 6.84
C LYS A 150 16.20 13.69 8.13
N PHE A 151 15.60 14.26 9.16
CA PHE A 151 15.26 13.60 10.42
C PHE A 151 13.73 13.51 10.51
N PRO A 152 13.09 12.62 9.75
CA PRO A 152 11.66 12.44 9.84
C PRO A 152 11.34 11.64 11.10
N ASP A 153 10.34 12.09 11.85
CA ASP A 153 9.72 11.28 12.88
C ASP A 153 8.87 10.19 12.21
N LEU A 154 9.53 9.09 11.87
CA LEU A 154 8.96 7.96 11.12
C LEU A 154 7.70 7.36 11.78
N ARG A 155 7.54 7.54 13.11
CA ARG A 155 6.35 7.11 13.86
C ARG A 155 5.12 7.94 13.48
N GLU A 156 5.25 9.25 13.33
CA GLU A 156 4.11 10.15 13.06
C GLU A 156 3.65 10.04 11.60
N GLU A 157 4.58 9.95 10.65
CA GLU A 157 4.26 9.75 9.22
C GLU A 157 3.52 8.41 9.01
N ARG A 158 3.93 7.36 9.74
CA ARG A 158 3.23 6.06 9.74
C ARG A 158 1.81 6.18 10.30
N GLU A 159 1.62 6.84 11.43
CA GLU A 159 0.29 6.99 12.02
C GLU A 159 -0.65 7.78 11.11
N ALA A 160 -0.12 8.80 10.42
CA ALA A 160 -0.87 9.56 9.42
C ALA A 160 -1.27 8.67 8.24
N ASP A 161 -0.33 7.93 7.64
CA ASP A 161 -0.59 7.03 6.51
C ASP A 161 -1.59 5.91 6.88
N GLN A 162 -1.46 5.32 8.07
CA GLN A 162 -2.41 4.32 8.56
C GLN A 162 -3.80 4.91 8.81
N ARG A 163 -3.87 6.13 9.35
CA ARG A 163 -5.14 6.82 9.61
C ARG A 163 -5.86 7.13 8.29
N GLU A 164 -5.14 7.56 7.27
CA GLU A 164 -5.72 7.81 5.94
C GLU A 164 -6.18 6.52 5.27
N LYS A 165 -5.42 5.41 5.35
CA LYS A 165 -5.87 4.10 4.86
C LYS A 165 -7.16 3.64 5.56
N ARG A 166 -7.22 3.73 6.90
CA ARG A 166 -8.43 3.36 7.67
C ARG A 166 -9.63 4.25 7.32
N LYS A 167 -9.42 5.55 7.10
CA LYS A 167 -10.48 6.46 6.63
C LYS A 167 -10.98 6.09 5.24
N ALA A 168 -10.09 5.79 4.31
CA ALA A 168 -10.44 5.37 2.95
C ALA A 168 -11.26 4.07 2.96
N GLU A 169 -10.81 3.06 3.70
CA GLU A 169 -11.54 1.80 3.87
C GLU A 169 -12.91 2.00 4.51
N ARG A 170 -12.99 2.85 5.54
CA ARG A 170 -14.28 3.20 6.17
C ARG A 170 -15.21 3.88 5.17
N LEU A 171 -14.72 4.84 4.39
CA LEU A 171 -15.51 5.54 3.38
C LEU A 171 -16.00 4.58 2.30
N GLU A 172 -15.16 3.64 1.85
CA GLU A 172 -15.53 2.62 0.87
C GLU A 172 -16.59 1.66 1.43
N ARG A 173 -16.43 1.20 2.67
CA ARG A 173 -17.43 0.38 3.36
C ARG A 173 -18.75 1.11 3.55
N GLU A 174 -18.72 2.40 3.88
CA GLU A 174 -19.91 3.24 3.98
C GLU A 174 -20.60 3.43 2.62
N LYS A 175 -19.83 3.61 1.53
CA LYS A 175 -20.36 3.66 0.15
C LYS A 175 -21.05 2.36 -0.25
N VAL A 176 -20.41 1.20 -0.01
CA VAL A 176 -21.01 -0.12 -0.29
C VAL A 176 -22.30 -0.32 0.50
N LYS A 177 -22.31 0.02 1.80
CA LYS A 177 -23.52 -0.06 2.64
C LYS A 177 -24.60 0.94 2.24
N ALA A 178 -24.25 2.09 1.68
CA ALA A 178 -25.22 3.06 1.17
C ALA A 178 -25.85 2.57 -0.14
N ALA A 179 -25.05 1.99 -1.04
CA ALA A 179 -25.52 1.39 -2.28
C ALA A 179 -26.49 0.22 -2.02
N ASP A 180 -26.13 -0.71 -1.13
CA ASP A 180 -26.98 -1.85 -0.76
C ASP A 180 -28.32 -1.40 -0.13
N ARG A 181 -28.28 -0.38 0.75
CA ARG A 181 -29.50 0.20 1.33
C ARG A 181 -30.39 0.87 0.27
N ALA A 182 -29.81 1.55 -0.71
CA ALA A 182 -30.56 2.19 -1.78
C ALA A 182 -31.20 1.14 -2.71
N GLU A 183 -30.50 0.06 -3.02
CA GLU A 183 -31.02 -1.05 -3.82
C GLU A 183 -32.16 -1.78 -3.09
N LYS A 184 -31.99 -2.04 -1.78
CA LYS A 184 -33.03 -2.64 -0.95
C LYS A 184 -34.29 -1.77 -0.91
N LYS A 185 -34.16 -0.46 -0.68
CA LYS A 185 -35.28 0.48 -0.72
C LYS A 185 -35.97 0.48 -2.08
N ARG A 186 -35.23 0.57 -3.17
CA ARG A 186 -35.80 0.53 -4.53
C ARG A 186 -36.58 -0.76 -4.80
N ARG A 187 -36.11 -1.90 -4.27
CA ARG A 187 -36.82 -3.19 -4.39
C ARG A 187 -38.07 -3.26 -3.52
N GLU A 188 -38.02 -2.69 -2.32
CA GLU A 188 -39.18 -2.57 -1.43
C GLU A 188 -40.24 -1.63 -2.01
N ASP A 189 -39.85 -0.47 -2.54
CA ASP A 189 -40.75 0.48 -3.20
C ASP A 189 -41.42 -0.14 -4.43
N LEU A 190 -40.68 -0.93 -5.23
CA LEU A 190 -41.24 -1.64 -6.38
C LEU A 190 -42.23 -2.75 -5.96
N ARG A 191 -41.95 -3.46 -4.87
CA ARG A 191 -42.88 -4.45 -4.29
C ARG A 191 -44.14 -3.75 -3.77
N TYR A 192 -43.97 -2.67 -3.03
CA TYR A 192 -45.07 -1.87 -2.50
C TYR A 192 -45.96 -1.34 -3.63
N GLN A 193 -45.37 -0.76 -4.69
CA GLN A 193 -46.12 -0.33 -5.87
C GLN A 193 -46.88 -1.47 -6.53
N LYS A 194 -46.29 -2.67 -6.64
CA LYS A 194 -46.97 -3.83 -7.22
C LYS A 194 -48.12 -4.33 -6.34
N ASP A 195 -47.91 -4.40 -5.03
CA ASP A 195 -48.90 -4.92 -4.08
C ASP A 195 -50.05 -3.93 -3.87
N HIS A 196 -49.77 -2.62 -3.86
CA HIS A 196 -50.77 -1.55 -3.72
C HIS A 196 -51.29 -1.03 -5.06
N ALA A 197 -50.90 -1.63 -6.20
CA ALA A 197 -51.38 -1.25 -7.54
C ALA A 197 -52.90 -1.40 -7.69
N TYR A 198 -53.53 -2.27 -6.89
CA TYR A 198 -54.97 -2.54 -6.95
C TYR A 198 -55.75 -1.93 -5.78
N ASP A 199 -55.09 -1.29 -4.81
CA ASP A 199 -55.78 -0.72 -3.63
C ASP A 199 -56.72 0.44 -4.02
N ASP A 200 -56.39 1.21 -5.06
CA ASP A 200 -57.28 2.25 -5.60
C ASP A 200 -58.48 1.68 -6.37
N LEU A 201 -58.34 0.49 -6.96
CA LEU A 201 -59.39 -0.16 -7.75
C LEU A 201 -60.50 -0.78 -6.86
N PHE A 202 -60.18 -1.13 -5.61
CA PHE A 202 -61.13 -1.73 -4.66
C PHE A 202 -61.75 -0.75 -3.65
N ARG A 203 -61.65 0.56 -3.89
CA ARG A 203 -62.36 1.56 -3.08
C ARG A 203 -63.87 1.48 -3.31
N GLU A 204 -64.67 1.55 -2.24
CA GLU A 204 -66.14 1.51 -2.32
C GLU A 204 -66.71 2.57 -3.28
N GLU A 205 -66.08 3.74 -3.40
CA GLU A 205 -66.45 4.80 -4.33
C GLU A 205 -66.35 4.38 -5.82
N ASN A 206 -65.44 3.45 -6.14
CA ASN A 206 -65.22 2.94 -7.51
C ASN A 206 -66.03 1.66 -7.81
N MET A 207 -66.65 1.05 -6.80
CA MET A 207 -67.41 -0.20 -6.91
C MET A 207 -68.90 0.05 -7.20
N VAL A 208 -69.19 0.61 -8.36
CA VAL A 208 -70.57 0.91 -8.82
C VAL A 208 -71.16 -0.28 -9.59
N SER A 209 -72.40 -0.66 -9.27
CA SER A 209 -73.15 -1.70 -9.99
C SER A 209 -73.44 -1.28 -11.44
N ASN A 210 -73.38 -2.22 -12.38
CA ASN A 210 -73.71 -1.98 -13.80
C ASN A 210 -75.17 -1.51 -14.01
N GLN A 211 -76.04 -1.64 -13.01
CA GLN A 211 -77.44 -1.22 -13.08
C GLN A 211 -77.64 0.26 -12.70
N ASP A 212 -76.69 0.87 -11.99
CA ASP A 212 -76.79 2.24 -11.45
C ASP A 212 -75.89 3.25 -12.19
N ARG A 213 -75.28 2.85 -13.32
CA ARG A 213 -74.41 3.72 -14.13
C ARG A 213 -75.23 4.59 -15.09
N ASP A 214 -74.87 5.88 -15.17
CA ASP A 214 -75.48 6.87 -16.07
C ASP A 214 -75.25 6.51 -17.56
N ALA A 215 -76.20 6.88 -18.42
CA ALA A 215 -76.21 6.54 -19.85
C ALA A 215 -74.99 7.11 -20.61
N ASN A 216 -74.38 8.19 -20.10
CA ASN A 216 -73.19 8.82 -20.67
C ASN A 216 -71.88 8.10 -20.31
N PHE A 217 -71.89 7.09 -19.45
CA PHE A 217 -70.67 6.37 -19.06
C PHE A 217 -70.01 5.61 -20.23
N TYR A 218 -70.78 5.25 -21.26
CA TYR A 218 -70.30 4.48 -22.41
C TYR A 218 -69.76 5.35 -23.56
N GLU A 219 -69.87 6.69 -23.48
CA GLU A 219 -69.40 7.58 -24.55
C GLU A 219 -67.90 7.94 -24.45
N ASP A 220 -67.31 7.93 -23.25
CA ASP A 220 -65.92 8.37 -23.03
C ASP A 220 -64.86 7.24 -23.11
N ASP A 221 -65.25 5.96 -23.05
CA ASP A 221 -64.31 4.82 -22.91
C ASP A 221 -63.97 4.12 -24.26
N PHE A 222 -64.42 4.69 -25.39
CA PHE A 222 -64.18 4.16 -26.75
C PHE A 222 -63.71 5.25 -27.73
N MET A 223 -62.69 6.03 -27.34
CA MET A 223 -61.90 6.90 -28.23
C MET A 223 -60.40 6.62 -28.11
#